data_AF-G5RZC0-F1
#
_entry.id   AF-G5RZC0-F1
#
_cell.length_a   1.000
_cell.length_b   1.000
_cell.length_c   1.000
_cell.angle_alpha   90.00
_cell.angle_beta   90.00
_cell.angle_gamma   90.00
#
_symmetry.space_group_name_H-M   'P 1'
#
loop_
_entity.id
_entity.type
_entity.pdbx_description
1 polymer ?
#
loop_
_entity_poly.entity_id
_entity_poly.type
_entity_poly.pdbx_seq_one_letter_code
_entity_poly.pdbx_strand_id
1 'polypeptide(L)'
;MAARHAPESFGLVLSHSPSMWWTPDNRNRPDHFSAEERSWVSEHVLSAPSPAVRTHLCVGSLEGSTVPQVKQLHEKLRTAGVESHCSVYTGGHDYAWWRGALIDGLRLLPR
;
A
#
# COMPACT_ATOMS: atom_id res chain seq x y z
N MET A 1 -7.21 -3.94 3.34
CA MET A 1 -8.04 -4.27 4.53
C MET A 1 -8.42 -5.73 4.63
N ALA A 2 -8.89 -6.40 3.56
CA ALA A 2 -9.31 -7.81 3.60
C ALA A 2 -8.30 -8.75 4.32
N ALA A 3 -7.02 -8.71 3.92
CA ALA A 3 -5.98 -9.53 4.52
C ALA A 3 -5.69 -9.25 6.01
N ARG A 4 -6.05 -8.07 6.52
CA ARG A 4 -5.97 -7.77 7.96
C ARG A 4 -7.09 -8.49 8.73
N HIS A 5 -8.27 -8.61 8.15
CA HIS A 5 -9.42 -9.25 8.79
C HIS A 5 -9.38 -10.78 8.71
N ALA A 6 -8.76 -11.32 7.67
CA ALA A 6 -8.68 -12.75 7.41
C ALA A 6 -7.26 -13.14 6.93
N PRO A 7 -6.22 -12.95 7.76
CA PRO A 7 -4.83 -13.23 7.36
C PRO A 7 -4.58 -14.70 7.02
N GLU A 8 -5.39 -15.62 7.56
CA GLU A 8 -5.37 -17.05 7.22
C GLU A 8 -5.92 -17.34 5.81
N SER A 9 -6.70 -16.42 5.25
CA SER A 9 -7.30 -16.56 3.92
C SER A 9 -6.50 -15.83 2.83
N PHE A 10 -5.73 -14.80 3.19
CA PHE A 10 -5.01 -13.95 2.24
C PHE A 10 -3.50 -13.89 2.55
N GLY A 11 -2.70 -14.72 1.87
CA GLY A 11 -1.24 -14.76 2.06
C GLY A 11 -0.43 -13.67 1.34
N LEU A 12 -1.05 -12.91 0.43
CA LEU A 12 -0.39 -11.84 -0.33
C LEU A 12 -1.37 -10.67 -0.60
N VAL A 13 -0.89 -9.44 -0.42
CA VAL A 13 -1.57 -8.21 -0.83
C VAL A 13 -0.76 -7.54 -1.94
N LEU A 14 -1.42 -7.27 -3.08
CA LEU A 14 -0.94 -6.37 -4.11
C LEU A 14 -1.73 -5.06 -4.00
N SER A 15 -1.05 -3.94 -3.77
CA SER A 15 -1.68 -2.65 -3.56
C SER A 15 -1.02 -1.58 -4.42
N HIS A 16 -1.73 -1.11 -5.44
CA HIS A 16 -1.25 -0.09 -6.36
C HIS A 16 -1.94 1.25 -6.05
N SER A 17 -1.15 2.31 -5.88
CA SER A 17 -1.63 3.66 -5.59
C SER A 17 -2.68 3.71 -4.47
N PRO A 18 -2.40 3.10 -3.29
CA PRO A 18 -3.38 3.05 -2.23
C PRO A 18 -3.83 4.46 -1.83
N SER A 19 -5.13 4.62 -1.56
CA SER A 19 -5.72 5.88 -1.10
C SER A 19 -5.29 6.20 0.33
N MET A 20 -4.03 6.60 0.52
CA MET A 20 -3.42 6.85 1.82
C MET A 20 -4.08 8.00 2.60
N TRP A 21 -4.78 8.87 1.89
CA TRP A 21 -5.58 9.96 2.41
C TRP A 21 -6.89 9.50 3.07
N TRP A 22 -7.36 8.28 2.80
CA TRP A 22 -8.69 7.82 3.20
C TRP A 22 -8.87 7.77 4.73
N THR A 23 -10.04 8.21 5.18
CA THR A 23 -10.49 8.13 6.57
C THR A 23 -11.93 7.59 6.64
N PRO A 24 -12.32 6.91 7.72
CA PRO A 24 -13.66 6.32 7.85
C PRO A 24 -14.78 7.34 7.95
N ASP A 25 -14.48 8.57 8.37
CA ASP A 25 -15.43 9.68 8.43
C ASP A 25 -15.57 10.44 7.09
N ASN A 26 -14.84 9.99 6.05
CA ASN A 26 -14.86 10.55 4.70
C ASN A 26 -14.59 12.06 4.63
N ARG A 27 -13.80 12.59 5.59
CA ARG A 27 -13.46 14.03 5.64
C ARG A 27 -12.23 14.38 4.82
N ASN A 28 -11.37 13.42 4.55
CA ASN A 28 -10.15 13.65 3.80
C ASN A 28 -10.33 13.40 2.30
N ARG A 29 -9.56 14.15 1.52
CA ARG A 29 -9.48 14.04 0.06
C ARG A 29 -8.02 14.00 -0.38
N PRO A 30 -7.71 13.45 -1.58
CA PRO A 30 -6.33 13.34 -2.04
C PRO A 30 -5.58 14.68 -2.07
N ASP A 31 -6.26 15.76 -2.44
CA ASP A 31 -5.72 17.12 -2.57
C ASP A 31 -5.43 17.79 -1.22
N HIS A 32 -6.01 17.29 -0.13
CA HIS A 32 -5.83 17.82 1.22
C HIS A 32 -4.84 17.00 2.05
N PHE A 33 -4.21 15.98 1.46
CA PHE A 33 -3.37 15.03 2.18
C PHE A 33 -1.88 15.24 1.92
N SER A 34 -1.13 15.59 2.95
CA SER A 34 0.31 15.87 2.89
C SER A 34 1.17 14.63 3.16
N ALA A 35 2.45 14.73 2.82
CA ALA A 35 3.42 13.66 3.06
C ALA A 35 3.76 13.49 4.56
N GLU A 36 3.55 14.54 5.35
CA GLU A 36 3.88 14.61 6.78
C GLU A 36 2.70 14.20 7.67
N GLU A 37 1.48 14.20 7.14
CA GLU A 37 0.29 13.81 7.88
C GLU A 37 0.28 12.33 8.24
N ARG A 38 -0.32 12.01 9.38
CA ARG A 38 -0.52 10.61 9.78
C ARG A 38 -1.66 10.00 8.98
N SER A 39 -1.34 9.01 8.15
CA SER A 39 -2.36 8.23 7.44
C SER A 39 -3.10 7.31 8.42
N TRP A 40 -4.43 7.48 8.51
CA TRP A 40 -5.30 6.53 9.22
C TRP A 40 -5.16 5.12 8.63
N VAL A 41 -5.00 4.99 7.31
CA VAL A 41 -4.81 3.70 6.65
C VAL A 41 -3.54 3.01 7.17
N SER A 42 -2.43 3.75 7.28
CA SER A 42 -1.19 3.22 7.86
C SER A 42 -1.40 2.76 9.30
N GLU A 43 -1.98 3.63 10.16
CA GLU A 43 -2.22 3.30 11.56
C GLU A 43 -3.12 2.06 11.71
N HIS A 44 -4.18 1.99 10.90
CA HIS A 44 -5.11 0.87 10.93
C HIS A 44 -4.45 -0.43 10.49
N VAL A 45 -3.70 -0.43 9.38
CA VAL A 45 -2.97 -1.61 8.91
C VAL A 45 -1.93 -2.07 9.96
N LEU A 46 -1.22 -1.13 10.58
CA LEU A 46 -0.16 -1.42 11.55
C LEU A 46 -0.67 -1.75 12.96
N SER A 47 -1.95 -1.58 13.25
CA SER A 47 -2.52 -1.94 14.57
C SER A 47 -2.63 -3.44 14.82
N ALA A 48 -2.61 -4.25 13.77
CA ALA A 48 -2.61 -5.72 13.85
C ALA A 48 -1.88 -6.31 12.61
N PRO A 49 -0.57 -6.10 12.49
CA PRO A 49 0.20 -6.63 11.38
C PRO A 49 0.30 -8.15 11.51
N SER A 50 0.23 -8.87 10.38
CA SER A 50 0.38 -10.32 10.36
C SER A 50 1.62 -10.71 9.55
N PRO A 51 2.60 -11.42 10.13
CA PRO A 51 3.78 -11.89 9.39
C PRO A 51 3.41 -12.99 8.37
N ALA A 52 2.22 -13.59 8.47
CA ALA A 52 1.73 -14.55 7.50
C ALA A 52 1.27 -13.90 6.18
N VAL A 53 1.09 -12.57 6.16
CA VAL A 53 0.63 -11.82 4.99
C VAL A 53 1.79 -11.05 4.39
N ARG A 54 2.20 -11.41 3.18
CA ARG A 54 3.20 -10.64 2.43
C ARG A 54 2.54 -9.44 1.76
N THR A 55 3.26 -8.33 1.60
CA THR A 55 2.73 -7.10 1.00
C THR A 55 3.62 -6.59 -0.13
N HIS A 56 3.01 -6.25 -1.25
CA HIS A 56 3.67 -5.56 -2.36
C HIS A 56 2.93 -4.24 -2.60
N LEU A 57 3.59 -3.14 -2.28
CA LEU A 57 3.08 -1.79 -2.45
C LEU A 57 3.67 -1.17 -3.71
N CYS A 58 2.85 -0.56 -4.55
CA CYS A 58 3.31 0.17 -5.72
C CYS A 58 2.72 1.56 -5.77
N VAL A 59 3.49 2.50 -6.31
CA VAL A 59 3.06 3.89 -6.51
C VAL A 59 3.73 4.47 -7.75
N GLY A 60 3.03 5.35 -8.46
CA GLY A 60 3.56 6.13 -9.57
C GLY A 60 4.40 7.29 -9.07
N SER A 61 5.53 7.57 -9.72
CA SER A 61 6.45 8.65 -9.36
C SER A 61 5.82 10.05 -9.41
N LEU A 62 4.70 10.23 -10.12
CA LEU A 62 3.99 11.50 -10.28
C LEU A 62 2.81 11.67 -9.31
N GLU A 63 2.65 10.78 -8.31
CA GLU A 63 1.52 10.80 -7.37
C GLU A 63 1.73 11.67 -6.11
N GLY A 64 2.68 12.61 -6.15
CA GLY A 64 2.87 13.61 -5.10
C GLY A 64 3.08 13.00 -3.71
N SER A 65 2.28 13.45 -2.73
CA SER A 65 2.35 13.01 -1.32
C SER A 65 2.09 11.52 -1.11
N THR A 66 1.45 10.84 -2.06
CA THR A 66 1.23 9.37 -1.98
C THR A 66 2.56 8.61 -2.01
N VAL A 67 3.56 9.09 -2.76
CA VAL A 67 4.87 8.43 -2.87
C VAL A 67 5.58 8.28 -1.51
N PRO A 68 5.83 9.36 -0.74
CA PRO A 68 6.44 9.24 0.58
C PRO A 68 5.55 8.48 1.58
N GLN A 69 4.23 8.59 1.50
CA GLN A 69 3.30 7.86 2.37
C GLN A 69 3.36 6.35 2.17
N VAL A 70 3.40 5.89 0.92
CA VAL A 70 3.56 4.47 0.58
C VAL A 70 4.93 3.95 1.02
N LYS A 71 6.00 4.71 0.79
CA LYS A 71 7.35 4.36 1.27
C LYS A 71 7.39 4.27 2.81
N GLN A 72 6.73 5.19 3.50
CA GLN A 72 6.68 5.16 4.96
C GLN A 72 5.88 3.95 5.47
N LEU A 73 4.75 3.61 4.84
CA LEU A 73 3.99 2.41 5.20
C LEU A 73 4.83 1.15 4.99
N HIS A 74 5.55 1.05 3.89
CA HIS A 74 6.49 -0.04 3.62
C HIS A 74 7.51 -0.22 4.75
N GLU A 75 8.22 0.83 5.14
CA GLU A 75 9.21 0.76 6.22
C GLU A 75 8.60 0.37 7.57
N LYS A 76 7.41 0.90 7.88
CA LYS A 76 6.70 0.56 9.12
C LYS A 76 6.25 -0.90 9.13
N LEU A 77 5.77 -1.43 7.99
CA LEU A 77 5.43 -2.85 7.85
C LEU A 77 6.65 -3.74 8.05
N ARG A 78 7.79 -3.39 7.46
CA ARG A 78 9.05 -4.12 7.65
C ARG A 78 9.50 -4.13 9.11
N THR A 79 9.41 -2.99 9.77
CA THR A 79 9.75 -2.85 11.20
C THR A 79 8.80 -3.68 12.07
N ALA A 80 7.54 -3.83 11.66
CA ALA A 80 6.55 -4.68 12.33
C ALA A 80 6.68 -6.19 12.01
N GLY A 81 7.73 -6.61 11.30
CA GLY A 81 7.99 -8.02 10.97
C GLY A 81 7.20 -8.56 9.78
N VAL A 82 6.56 -7.69 9.01
CA VAL A 82 5.86 -8.08 7.76
C VAL A 82 6.85 -8.07 6.61
N GLU A 83 6.84 -9.12 5.79
CA GLU A 83 7.54 -9.10 4.51
C GLU A 83 6.81 -8.10 3.59
N SER A 84 7.46 -6.95 3.38
CA SER A 84 6.96 -5.88 2.52
C SER A 84 7.97 -5.57 1.43
N HIS A 85 7.45 -5.30 0.23
CA HIS A 85 8.16 -4.83 -0.96
C HIS A 85 7.51 -3.54 -1.44
N CYS A 86 8.31 -2.59 -1.91
CA CYS A 86 7.83 -1.31 -2.41
C CYS A 86 8.46 -0.99 -3.77
N SER A 87 7.62 -0.72 -4.77
CA SER A 87 8.04 -0.42 -6.15
C SER A 87 7.50 0.94 -6.58
N VAL A 88 8.37 1.80 -7.12
CA VAL A 88 7.96 3.08 -7.72
C VAL A 88 8.04 2.95 -9.24
N TYR A 89 6.92 3.19 -9.91
CA TYR A 89 6.82 3.12 -11.37
C TYR A 89 6.87 4.53 -11.97
N THR A 90 7.46 4.66 -13.16
CA THR A 90 7.36 5.90 -13.94
C THR A 90 5.93 6.06 -14.45
N GLY A 91 5.12 6.88 -13.77
CA GLY A 91 3.69 7.02 -14.04
C GLY A 91 2.96 7.86 -12.98
N GLY A 92 1.66 8.11 -13.19
CA GLY A 92 0.79 8.87 -12.28
C GLY A 92 -0.24 7.97 -11.61
N HIS A 93 -1.47 8.44 -11.46
CA HIS A 93 -2.58 7.64 -10.93
C HIS A 93 -3.40 7.07 -12.10
N ASP A 94 -2.85 6.08 -12.80
CA ASP A 94 -3.35 5.67 -14.12
C ASP A 94 -3.23 4.17 -14.43
N TYR A 95 -4.12 3.70 -15.31
CA TYR A 95 -4.19 2.28 -15.70
C TYR A 95 -2.99 1.77 -16.49
N ALA A 96 -2.19 2.64 -17.13
CA ALA A 96 -1.16 2.22 -18.05
C ALA A 96 -0.04 1.47 -17.31
N TRP A 97 0.39 1.96 -16.15
CA TRP A 97 1.38 1.26 -15.34
C TRP A 97 0.75 0.30 -14.33
N TRP A 98 -0.47 0.54 -13.83
CA TRP A 98 -1.15 -0.41 -12.95
C TRP A 98 -1.31 -1.79 -13.57
N ARG A 99 -1.58 -1.88 -14.88
CA ARG A 99 -1.67 -3.17 -15.57
C ARG A 99 -0.34 -3.94 -15.50
N GLY A 100 0.78 -3.22 -15.63
CA GLY A 100 2.13 -3.80 -15.58
C GLY A 100 2.46 -4.27 -14.18
N ALA A 101 2.25 -3.40 -13.19
CA ALA A 101 2.45 -3.72 -11.77
C ALA A 101 1.61 -4.91 -11.32
N LEU A 102 0.37 -5.04 -11.80
CA LEU A 102 -0.48 -6.20 -11.51
C LEU A 102 0.14 -7.50 -12.04
N ILE A 103 0.60 -7.51 -13.28
CA ILE A 103 1.25 -8.70 -13.87
C ILE A 103 2.54 -9.04 -13.11
N ASP A 104 3.34 -8.04 -12.77
CA ASP A 104 4.57 -8.23 -11.99
C ASP A 104 4.29 -8.76 -10.58
N GLY A 105 3.25 -8.26 -9.92
CA GLY A 105 2.82 -8.74 -8.61
C GLY A 105 2.27 -10.18 -8.64
N LEU A 106 1.49 -10.54 -9.67
CA LEU A 106 0.96 -11.90 -9.81
C LEU A 106 2.06 -12.96 -10.01
N ARG A 107 3.20 -12.58 -10.61
CA ARG A 107 4.37 -13.47 -10.75
C ARG A 107 5.01 -13.86 -9.41
N LEU A 108 4.68 -13.17 -8.31
CA LEU A 108 5.17 -13.47 -6.97
C LEU A 108 4.37 -14.59 -6.26
N LEU A 109 3.24 -14.99 -6.84
CA LEU A 109 2.45 -16.10 -6.30
C LEU A 109 3.24 -17.41 -6.45
N PRO A 110 3.27 -18.26 -5.42
CA PRO A 110 3.81 -19.60 -5.55
C PRO A 110 3.04 -20.36 -6.63
N ARG A 111 3.77 -21.20 -7.37
CA ARG A 111 3.20 -22.06 -8.41
C ARG A 111 2.40 -23.21 -7.82
#